data_AF-A0A1Y1KT48-F1
#
_entry.id   AF-A0A1Y1KT48-F1
#
_cell.length_a   1.000
_cell.length_b   1.000
_cell.length_c   1.000
_cell.angle_alpha   90.00
_cell.angle_beta   90.00
_cell.angle_gamma   90.00
#
_symmetry.space_group_name_H-M   'P 1'
#
loop_
_entity.id
_entity.type
_entity.pdbx_description
1 polymer ?
#
loop_
_entity_poly.entity_id
_entity_poly.type
_entity_poly.pdbx_seq_one_letter_code
_entity_poly.pdbx_strand_id
1 'polypeptide(L)'
;KMKAHVLSLVFVWCIVQVLSVKFPEELIDDYIHECLEEHKLDKKVLDGYFDDSFRVVNLDDNGLKLTGCIVEKSNYYGPDGKFNKDVMTKDIEKWAKFLIKHEVEDYEALAAKLQGNCEKVNGKDRVEQLINWNNCLAGEFELLKK
;
A
#
# COMPACT_ATOMS: atom_id res chain seq x y z
N LYS A 1 22.29 -20.32 38.05
CA LYS A 1 21.00 -20.42 37.32
C LYS A 1 20.64 -19.04 36.76
N MET A 2 21.17 -18.66 35.59
CA MET A 2 20.91 -17.35 34.96
C MET A 2 21.09 -17.40 33.43
N LYS A 3 21.10 -18.61 32.83
CA LYS A 3 21.37 -18.80 31.39
C LYS A 3 20.09 -19.08 30.59
N ALA A 4 19.14 -19.83 31.17
CA ALA A 4 17.90 -20.19 30.48
C ALA A 4 16.98 -18.98 30.21
N HIS A 5 16.89 -18.03 31.16
CA HIS A 5 16.03 -16.85 31.00
C HIS A 5 16.57 -15.86 29.97
N VAL A 6 17.89 -15.72 29.85
CA VAL A 6 18.53 -14.82 28.87
C VAL A 6 18.37 -15.38 27.44
N LEU A 7 18.56 -16.70 27.26
CA LEU A 7 18.32 -17.36 25.98
C LEU A 7 16.85 -17.26 25.54
N SER A 8 15.90 -17.46 26.47
CA SER A 8 14.47 -17.32 26.18
C SER A 8 14.08 -15.91 25.72
N LEU A 9 14.66 -14.87 26.30
CA LEU A 9 14.41 -13.47 25.92
C LEU A 9 14.96 -13.14 24.53
N VAL A 10 16.15 -13.65 24.19
CA VAL A 10 16.74 -13.46 22.86
C VAL A 10 15.92 -14.16 21.78
N PHE A 11 15.46 -15.39 22.02
CA PHE A 11 14.60 -16.11 21.07
C PHE A 11 13.26 -15.41 20.84
N VAL A 12 12.60 -14.91 21.90
CA VAL A 12 11.35 -14.16 21.75
C VAL A 12 11.58 -12.85 20.98
N TRP A 13 12.67 -12.14 21.25
CA TRP A 13 13.02 -10.91 20.51
C TRP A 13 13.29 -11.17 19.02
N CYS A 14 14.02 -12.25 18.71
CA CYS A 14 14.26 -12.66 17.31
C CYS A 14 12.96 -13.03 16.61
N ILE A 15 12.02 -13.71 17.27
CA ILE A 15 10.72 -14.07 16.69
C ILE A 15 9.88 -12.82 16.43
N VAL A 16 9.84 -11.85 17.36
CA VAL A 16 9.07 -10.61 17.18
C VAL A 16 9.65 -9.73 16.07
N GLN A 17 10.97 -9.72 15.87
CA GLN A 17 11.60 -8.99 14.77
C GLN A 17 11.34 -9.62 13.39
N VAL A 18 11.12 -10.94 13.32
CA VAL A 18 10.82 -11.65 12.06
C VAL A 18 9.36 -11.47 11.63
N LEU A 19 8.45 -11.19 12.57
CA LEU A 19 7.01 -11.07 12.30
C LEU A 19 6.53 -9.64 11.96
N SER A 20 7.39 -8.63 12.08
CA SER A 20 7.03 -7.25 11.76
C SER A 20 7.44 -6.92 10.33
N VAL A 21 6.58 -7.24 9.35
CA VAL A 21 6.73 -6.72 7.99
C VAL A 21 6.48 -5.21 8.05
N LYS A 22 7.46 -4.43 7.62
CA LYS A 22 7.35 -2.97 7.54
C LYS A 22 6.87 -2.56 6.17
N PHE A 23 6.05 -1.52 6.10
CA PHE A 23 5.71 -0.88 4.85
C PHE A 23 6.99 -0.31 4.19
N PRO A 24 7.26 -0.63 2.91
CA PRO A 24 8.48 -0.17 2.25
C PRO A 24 8.48 1.34 2.05
N GLU A 25 9.58 2.01 2.42
CA GLU A 25 9.70 3.46 2.27
C GLU A 25 9.69 3.88 0.80
N GLU A 26 10.16 3.02 -0.10
CA GLU A 26 10.18 3.24 -1.55
C GLU A 26 8.77 3.40 -2.15
N LEU A 27 7.75 2.86 -1.49
CA LEU A 27 6.35 2.96 -1.91
C LEU A 27 5.63 4.16 -1.29
N ILE A 28 6.29 4.95 -0.43
CA ILE A 28 5.72 6.17 0.13
C ILE A 28 5.98 7.31 -0.86
N ASP A 29 4.95 7.66 -1.64
CA ASP A 29 5.01 8.80 -2.57
C ASP A 29 4.91 10.15 -1.85
N ASP A 30 5.30 11.23 -2.54
CA ASP A 30 5.31 12.59 -1.99
C ASP A 30 3.95 13.00 -1.40
N TYR A 31 2.84 12.63 -2.06
CA TYR A 31 1.50 12.92 -1.55
C TYR A 31 1.18 12.14 -0.25
N ILE A 32 1.73 10.93 -0.07
CA ILE A 32 1.58 10.16 1.17
C ILE A 32 2.41 10.83 2.28
N HIS A 33 3.63 11.25 1.96
CA HIS A 33 4.48 12.00 2.88
C HIS A 33 3.80 13.29 3.35
N GLU A 34 3.27 14.10 2.43
CA GLU A 34 2.52 15.32 2.77
C GLU A 34 1.33 15.03 3.69
N CYS A 35 0.55 13.98 3.42
CA CYS A 35 -0.61 13.65 4.24
C CYS A 35 -0.23 13.12 5.64
N LEU A 36 0.86 12.38 5.76
CA LEU A 36 1.40 11.96 7.06
C LEU A 36 1.82 13.17 7.88
N GLU A 37 2.50 14.14 7.26
CA GLU A 37 2.90 15.39 7.92
C GLU A 37 1.70 16.25 8.33
N GLU A 38 0.72 16.43 7.43
CA GLU A 38 -0.49 17.23 7.66
C GLU A 38 -1.28 16.71 8.87
N HIS A 39 -1.39 15.38 9.00
CA HIS A 39 -2.08 14.74 10.11
C HIS A 39 -1.18 14.39 11.30
N LYS A 40 0.11 14.76 11.26
CA LYS A 40 1.10 14.49 12.31
C LYS A 40 1.18 13.01 12.68
N LEU A 41 1.11 12.15 11.66
CA LEU A 41 1.20 10.70 11.79
C LEU A 41 2.63 10.23 11.52
N ASP A 42 3.12 9.30 12.34
CA ASP A 42 4.39 8.62 12.07
C ASP A 42 4.17 7.60 10.94
N LYS A 43 5.05 7.52 9.95
CA LYS A 43 4.93 6.59 8.82
C LYS A 43 4.72 5.12 9.22
N LYS A 44 5.14 4.72 10.43
CA LYS A 44 4.87 3.38 10.99
C LYS A 44 3.39 3.07 11.15
N VAL A 45 2.49 4.05 11.11
CA VAL A 45 1.05 3.74 11.09
C VAL A 45 0.66 2.93 9.85
N LEU A 46 1.41 3.07 8.73
CA LEU A 46 1.19 2.30 7.51
C LEU A 46 1.39 0.80 7.74
N ASP A 47 2.33 0.41 8.61
CA ASP A 47 2.59 -1.00 8.96
C ASP A 47 1.34 -1.69 9.57
N GLY A 48 0.46 -0.92 10.20
CA GLY A 48 -0.78 -1.42 10.79
C GLY A 48 -1.99 -1.37 9.85
N TYR A 49 -1.92 -0.58 8.78
CA TYR A 49 -3.03 -0.37 7.85
C TYR A 49 -3.06 -1.39 6.72
N PHE A 50 -1.90 -1.95 6.37
CA PHE A 50 -1.76 -2.92 5.27
C PHE A 50 -1.38 -4.32 5.78
N ASP A 51 -1.86 -5.36 5.11
CA ASP A 51 -1.35 -6.73 5.28
C ASP A 51 -0.08 -6.98 4.45
N ASP A 52 0.51 -8.18 4.57
CA ASP A 52 1.73 -8.58 3.84
C ASP A 52 1.57 -8.56 2.31
N SER A 53 0.32 -8.61 1.82
CA SER A 53 -0.04 -8.50 0.41
C SER A 53 -0.40 -7.08 -0.01
N PHE A 54 -0.20 -6.08 0.87
CA PHE A 54 -0.55 -4.68 0.67
C PHE A 54 -2.05 -4.41 0.54
N ARG A 55 -2.92 -5.27 1.10
CA ARG A 55 -4.35 -4.96 1.25
C ARG A 55 -4.56 -4.10 2.48
N VAL A 56 -5.43 -3.10 2.35
CA VAL A 56 -5.92 -2.31 3.48
C VAL A 56 -6.80 -3.18 4.37
N VAL A 57 -6.44 -3.33 5.65
CA VAL A 57 -7.13 -4.23 6.59
C VAL A 57 -7.67 -3.53 7.85
N ASN A 58 -6.97 -2.55 8.41
CA ASN A 58 -7.32 -1.98 9.72
C ASN A 58 -7.20 -0.44 9.74
N LEU A 59 -8.10 0.28 9.08
CA LEU A 59 -8.14 1.74 9.20
C LEU A 59 -8.89 2.17 10.47
N ASP A 60 -8.19 2.90 11.33
CA ASP A 60 -8.81 3.70 12.38
C ASP A 60 -9.22 5.08 11.83
N ASP A 61 -9.72 5.97 12.70
CA ASP A 61 -10.13 7.33 12.31
C ASP A 61 -8.98 8.13 11.66
N ASN A 62 -7.73 7.89 12.07
CA ASN A 62 -6.57 8.53 11.48
C ASN A 62 -6.24 7.95 10.10
N GLY A 63 -6.40 6.63 9.94
CA GLY A 63 -6.26 5.95 8.66
C GLY A 63 -7.27 6.46 7.64
N LEU A 64 -8.53 6.65 8.06
CA LEU A 64 -9.56 7.23 7.20
C LEU A 64 -9.25 8.69 6.80
N LYS A 65 -8.75 9.51 7.73
CA LYS A 65 -8.29 10.88 7.42
C LYS A 65 -7.11 10.88 6.46
N LEU A 66 -6.13 10.02 6.69
CA LEU A 66 -4.97 9.84 5.82
C LEU A 66 -5.41 9.46 4.41
N THR A 67 -6.30 8.47 4.25
CA THR A 67 -6.84 8.09 2.95
C THR A 67 -7.62 9.25 2.30
N GLY A 68 -8.40 10.00 3.08
CA GLY A 68 -9.09 11.21 2.60
C GLY A 68 -8.12 12.24 2.03
N CYS A 69 -7.05 12.56 2.75
CA CYS A 69 -6.00 13.45 2.26
C CYS A 69 -5.33 12.91 0.98
N ILE A 70 -5.06 11.61 0.91
CA ILE A 70 -4.49 10.97 -0.28
C ILE A 70 -5.43 11.14 -1.49
N VAL A 71 -6.74 10.96 -1.32
CA VAL A 71 -7.74 11.20 -2.37
C VAL A 71 -7.65 12.63 -2.91
N GLU A 72 -7.38 13.61 -2.05
CA GLU A 72 -7.30 15.03 -2.42
C GLU A 72 -5.98 15.38 -3.12
N LYS A 73 -4.85 14.81 -2.69
CA LYS A 73 -3.51 15.21 -3.17
C LYS A 73 -2.93 14.34 -4.29
N SER A 74 -3.35 13.09 -4.41
CA SER A 74 -2.78 12.13 -5.37
C SER A 74 -3.07 12.42 -6.84
N ASN A 75 -4.04 13.29 -7.15
CA ASN A 75 -4.57 13.49 -8.50
C ASN A 75 -5.12 12.20 -9.16
N TYR A 76 -5.46 11.19 -8.34
CA TYR A 76 -6.05 9.94 -8.81
C TYR A 76 -7.46 10.12 -9.37
N TYR A 77 -8.12 11.24 -9.10
CA TYR A 77 -9.45 11.53 -9.59
C TYR A 77 -9.41 12.72 -10.55
N GLY A 78 -9.91 12.51 -11.76
CA GLY A 78 -10.11 13.57 -12.74
C GLY A 78 -11.27 14.50 -12.39
N PRO A 79 -11.48 15.58 -13.16
CA PRO A 79 -12.58 16.53 -12.95
C PRO A 79 -13.98 15.90 -13.04
N ASP A 80 -14.11 14.79 -13.77
CA ASP A 80 -15.35 14.01 -13.90
C ASP A 80 -15.58 13.05 -12.73
N GLY A 81 -14.66 13.03 -11.75
CA GLY A 81 -14.69 12.15 -10.59
C GLY A 81 -14.28 10.71 -10.86
N LYS A 82 -13.83 10.38 -12.09
CA LYS A 82 -13.30 9.05 -12.42
C LYS A 82 -11.80 8.98 -12.18
N PHE A 83 -11.29 7.76 -12.14
CA PHE A 83 -9.87 7.52 -12.04
C PHE A 83 -9.06 8.15 -13.18
N ASN A 84 -8.02 8.88 -12.80
CA ASN A 84 -7.00 9.39 -13.68
C ASN A 84 -6.02 8.25 -14.00
N LYS A 85 -6.29 7.57 -15.11
CA LYS A 85 -5.54 6.38 -15.52
C LYS A 85 -4.05 6.64 -15.66
N ASP A 86 -3.65 7.80 -16.17
CA ASP A 86 -2.25 8.09 -16.45
C ASP A 86 -1.43 8.19 -15.16
N VAL A 87 -1.98 8.85 -14.14
CA VAL A 87 -1.34 8.97 -12.82
C VAL A 87 -1.29 7.60 -12.14
N MET A 88 -2.42 6.90 -12.10
CA MET A 88 -2.51 5.62 -11.41
C MET A 88 -1.65 4.53 -12.08
N THR A 89 -1.56 4.53 -13.40
CA THR A 89 -0.71 3.58 -14.14
C THR A 89 0.77 3.80 -13.81
N LYS A 90 1.24 5.05 -13.67
CA LYS A 90 2.63 5.34 -13.28
C LYS A 90 2.95 4.81 -11.88
N ASP A 91 2.02 4.98 -10.95
CA ASP A 91 2.21 4.49 -9.58
C ASP A 91 2.18 2.96 -9.54
N ILE A 92 1.27 2.32 -10.29
CA ILE A 92 1.28 0.86 -10.45
C ILE A 92 2.60 0.38 -11.06
N GLU A 93 3.14 1.07 -12.07
CA GLU A 93 4.41 0.71 -12.68
C GLU A 93 5.55 0.74 -11.64
N LYS A 94 5.59 1.79 -10.81
CA LYS A 94 6.53 1.91 -9.69
C LYS A 94 6.37 0.76 -8.71
N TRP A 95 5.13 0.44 -8.31
CA TRP A 95 4.83 -0.64 -7.38
C TRP A 95 5.21 -2.00 -7.97
N ALA A 96 4.93 -2.23 -9.24
CA ALA A 96 5.26 -3.46 -9.96
C ALA A 96 6.77 -3.71 -9.98
N LYS A 97 7.57 -2.69 -10.31
CA LYS A 97 9.05 -2.78 -10.29
C LYS A 97 9.61 -3.12 -8.91
N PHE A 98 8.91 -2.72 -7.85
CA PHE A 98 9.34 -3.00 -6.48
C PHE A 98 8.87 -4.37 -5.97
N LEU A 99 7.61 -4.74 -6.26
CA LEU A 99 6.95 -5.91 -5.70
C LEU A 99 7.23 -7.20 -6.48
N ILE A 100 7.40 -7.11 -7.80
CA ILE A 100 7.66 -8.25 -8.67
C ILE A 100 9.16 -8.54 -8.66
N LYS A 101 9.54 -9.76 -8.28
CA LYS A 101 10.95 -10.15 -8.09
C LYS A 101 11.56 -10.84 -9.31
N HIS A 102 10.77 -11.11 -10.34
CA HIS A 102 11.25 -11.66 -11.61
C HIS A 102 11.33 -10.57 -12.68
N GLU A 103 12.06 -10.85 -13.76
CA GLU A 103 12.13 -9.95 -14.90
C GLU A 103 10.75 -9.82 -15.57
N VAL A 104 10.37 -8.59 -15.90
CA VAL A 104 9.17 -8.25 -16.67
C VAL A 104 9.66 -7.43 -17.85
N GLU A 105 9.31 -7.87 -19.07
CA GLU A 105 9.78 -7.23 -20.31
C GLU A 105 9.25 -5.80 -20.45
N ASP A 106 8.00 -5.57 -20.05
CA ASP A 106 7.31 -4.28 -20.17
C ASP A 106 6.44 -3.99 -18.93
N TYR A 107 6.98 -3.19 -18.02
CA TYR A 107 6.28 -2.76 -16.81
C TYR A 107 5.15 -1.77 -17.09
N GLU A 108 5.25 -0.97 -18.16
CA GLU A 108 4.22 0.01 -18.53
C GLU A 108 2.96 -0.72 -19.02
N ALA A 109 3.13 -1.68 -19.94
CA ALA A 109 2.03 -2.52 -20.42
C ALA A 109 1.40 -3.34 -19.30
N LEU A 110 2.22 -3.87 -18.38
CA LEU A 110 1.73 -4.58 -17.20
C LEU A 110 0.91 -3.65 -16.31
N ALA A 111 1.40 -2.45 -16.01
CA ALA A 111 0.70 -1.49 -15.18
C ALA A 111 -0.64 -1.06 -15.78
N ALA A 112 -0.68 -0.81 -17.09
CA ALA A 112 -1.91 -0.47 -17.79
C ALA A 112 -2.94 -1.62 -17.74
N LYS A 113 -2.48 -2.87 -17.84
CA LYS A 113 -3.32 -4.06 -17.68
C LYS A 113 -3.89 -4.15 -16.26
N LEU A 114 -3.05 -3.99 -15.24
CA LEU A 114 -3.45 -4.04 -13.83
C LEU A 114 -4.46 -2.92 -13.52
N GLN A 115 -4.21 -1.70 -14.01
CA GLN A 115 -5.17 -0.60 -13.89
C GLN A 115 -6.49 -0.93 -14.55
N GLY A 116 -6.48 -1.48 -15.76
CA GLY A 116 -7.69 -1.90 -16.47
C GLY A 116 -8.48 -2.98 -15.74
N ASN A 117 -7.81 -3.90 -15.04
CA ASN A 117 -8.47 -4.92 -14.23
C ASN A 117 -9.20 -4.32 -13.00
N CYS A 118 -8.64 -3.25 -12.43
CA CYS A 118 -9.14 -2.65 -11.20
C CYS A 118 -9.94 -1.34 -11.39
N GLU A 119 -10.03 -0.78 -12.60
CA GLU A 119 -10.67 0.53 -12.83
C GLU A 119 -12.18 0.59 -12.52
N LYS A 120 -12.85 -0.57 -12.50
CA LYS A 120 -14.31 -0.67 -12.33
C LYS A 120 -14.75 -0.91 -10.90
N VAL A 121 -13.81 -0.92 -9.95
CA VAL A 121 -14.13 -1.02 -8.52
C VAL A 121 -14.92 0.22 -8.08
N ASN A 122 -15.98 -0.05 -7.33
CA ASN A 122 -16.88 0.99 -6.83
C ASN A 122 -16.69 1.15 -5.32
N GLY A 123 -17.11 2.29 -4.79
CA GLY A 123 -17.24 2.59 -3.36
C GLY A 123 -18.38 3.57 -3.14
N LYS A 124 -18.87 3.70 -1.91
CA LYS A 124 -19.91 4.68 -1.54
C LYS A 124 -19.41 6.12 -1.64
N ASP A 125 -18.11 6.30 -1.53
CA ASP A 125 -17.37 7.55 -1.65
C ASP A 125 -15.97 7.28 -2.23
N ARG A 126 -15.20 8.35 -2.48
CA ARG A 126 -13.86 8.25 -3.06
C ARG A 126 -12.83 7.59 -2.14
N VAL A 127 -13.05 7.63 -0.82
CA VAL A 127 -12.17 6.98 0.15
C VAL A 127 -12.34 5.47 0.06
N GLU A 128 -13.59 5.00 0.14
CA GLU A 128 -13.90 3.57 -0.01
C GLU A 128 -13.55 3.07 -1.42
N GLN A 129 -13.77 3.88 -2.46
CA GLN A 129 -13.39 3.51 -3.82
C GLN A 129 -11.87 3.32 -3.95
N LEU A 130 -11.06 4.20 -3.36
CA LEU A 130 -9.60 4.09 -3.37
C LEU A 130 -9.13 2.85 -2.61
N ILE A 131 -9.72 2.57 -1.44
CA ILE A 131 -9.42 1.36 -0.65
C ILE A 131 -9.73 0.09 -1.47
N ASN A 132 -10.91 0.04 -2.10
CA ASN A 132 -11.31 -1.10 -2.92
C ASN A 132 -10.41 -1.27 -4.15
N TRP A 133 -9.96 -0.18 -4.76
CA TRP A 133 -8.98 -0.21 -5.84
C TRP A 133 -7.63 -0.75 -5.39
N ASN A 134 -7.09 -0.26 -4.27
CA ASN A 134 -5.83 -0.77 -3.71
C ASN A 134 -5.93 -2.28 -3.43
N ASN A 135 -7.05 -2.72 -2.83
CA ASN A 135 -7.26 -4.13 -2.50
C ASN A 135 -7.41 -5.02 -3.74
N CYS A 136 -7.99 -4.48 -4.83
CA CYS A 136 -7.99 -5.16 -6.12
C CYS A 136 -6.56 -5.33 -6.66
N LEU A 137 -5.77 -4.25 -6.69
CA LEU A 137 -4.38 -4.31 -7.16
C LEU A 137 -3.51 -5.25 -6.35
N ALA A 138 -3.63 -5.22 -5.03
CA ALA A 138 -2.97 -6.17 -4.15
C ALA A 138 -3.29 -7.62 -4.54
N GLY A 139 -4.56 -7.91 -4.85
CA GLY A 139 -4.98 -9.21 -5.37
C GLY A 139 -4.31 -9.58 -6.70
N GLU A 140 -4.24 -8.65 -7.64
CA GLU A 140 -3.57 -8.87 -8.92
C GLU A 140 -2.05 -9.10 -8.76
N PHE A 141 -1.37 -8.34 -7.90
CA PHE A 141 0.05 -8.54 -7.63
C PHE A 141 0.34 -9.91 -7.00
N GLU A 142 -0.52 -10.40 -6.11
CA GLU A 142 -0.40 -11.75 -5.55
C GLU A 142 -0.53 -12.85 -6.60
N LEU A 143 -1.28 -12.62 -7.69
CA LEU A 143 -1.34 -13.57 -8.80
C LEU A 143 -0.05 -13.60 -9.62
N LEU A 144 0.72 -12.50 -9.63
CA LEU A 144 1.98 -12.39 -10.35
C LEU A 144 3.19 -12.88 -9.55
N LYS A 145 3.09 -13.00 -8.22
CA LYS A 145 4.15 -13.54 -7.36
C LYS A 145 4.26 -15.08 -7.37
N LYS A 146 3.28 -15.77 -7.97
CA LYS A 146 3.20 -17.24 -8.06
C LYS A 146 3.87 -17.75 -9.32
#